data_AF-A0A8J1YC60-F1
#
_entry.id   AF-A0A8J1YC60-F1
#
_cell.length_a   1.000
_cell.length_b   1.000
_cell.length_c   1.000
_cell.angle_alpha   90.00
_cell.angle_beta   90.00
_cell.angle_gamma   90.00
#
_symmetry.space_group_name_H-M   'P 1'
#
loop_
_entity.id
_entity.type
_entity.pdbx_description
1 polymer ?
#
loop_
_entity_poly.entity_id
_entity_poly.type
_entity_poly.pdbx_seq_one_letter_code
_entity_poly.pdbx_strand_id
1 'polypeptide(L)'
;TTNGIIKVATGILYPNGITVQHDSNGTPKKLIVGAFSNITAPLWSFDIVGPCQLENKQVWGNLPAKSNIDGIDFDEKGNLIVTEHGSSMLFVFDPNGGAPTCQLKLPTTRATNIQFRPNSNELYITGDALLKLQWKYKGMKQYWEIA
;
A
#
# COMPACT_ATOMS: atom_id res chain seq x y z
N THR A 1 8.28 -19.39 19.69
CA THR A 1 7.82 -17.98 19.77
C THR A 1 8.95 -17.17 20.36
N THR A 2 9.31 -16.05 19.73
CA THR A 2 10.36 -15.13 20.21
C THR A 2 9.73 -13.76 20.32
N ASN A 3 9.70 -13.18 21.53
CA ASN A 3 9.20 -11.83 21.83
C ASN A 3 7.77 -11.51 21.34
N GLY A 4 6.84 -12.48 21.32
CA GLY A 4 5.48 -12.25 20.86
C GLY A 4 5.33 -12.07 19.34
N ILE A 5 6.41 -12.26 18.56
CA ILE A 5 6.36 -12.25 17.09
C ILE A 5 5.78 -13.58 16.61
N ILE A 6 4.67 -13.50 15.86
CA ILE A 6 3.99 -14.65 15.28
C ILE A 6 3.95 -14.52 13.75
N LYS A 7 4.01 -15.67 13.06
CA LYS A 7 3.77 -15.74 11.62
C LYS A 7 2.27 -15.85 11.38
N VAL A 8 1.67 -14.83 10.76
CA VAL A 8 0.22 -14.75 10.51
C VAL A 8 -0.21 -15.17 9.10
N ALA A 9 0.74 -15.25 8.15
CA ALA A 9 0.46 -15.68 6.78
C ALA A 9 1.68 -16.35 6.12
N THR A 10 1.43 -17.20 5.13
CA THR A 10 2.43 -17.88 4.29
C THR A 10 2.06 -17.75 2.81
N GLY A 11 2.96 -18.19 1.91
CA GLY A 11 2.72 -18.15 0.46
C GLY A 11 2.58 -16.73 -0.07
N ILE A 12 3.35 -15.79 0.48
CA ILE A 12 3.52 -14.43 -0.03
C ILE A 12 4.99 -14.31 -0.38
N LEU A 13 5.28 -14.12 -1.66
CA LEU A 13 6.64 -14.01 -2.15
C LEU A 13 7.10 -12.54 -2.01
N TYR A 14 8.14 -12.32 -1.21
CA TYR A 14 8.70 -10.99 -0.95
C TYR A 14 7.63 -9.97 -0.49
N PRO A 15 6.97 -10.21 0.68
CA PRO A 15 6.02 -9.25 1.23
C PRO A 15 6.74 -7.93 1.52
N ASN A 16 6.18 -6.82 1.05
CA ASN A 16 6.81 -5.51 1.17
C ASN A 16 5.84 -4.47 1.73
N GLY A 17 5.38 -3.49 0.92
CA GLY A 17 4.43 -2.47 1.38
C GLY A 17 3.22 -3.06 2.10
N ILE A 18 2.82 -2.40 3.17
CA ILE A 18 1.75 -2.83 4.05
C ILE A 18 0.93 -1.62 4.50
N THR A 19 -0.40 -1.74 4.50
CA THR A 19 -1.29 -0.70 5.01
C THR A 19 -2.60 -1.29 5.52
N VAL A 20 -3.36 -0.49 6.27
CA VAL A 20 -4.67 -0.88 6.82
C VAL A 20 -5.76 -0.03 6.16
N GLN A 21 -6.72 -0.72 5.55
CA GLN A 21 -7.96 -0.11 5.11
C GLN A 21 -8.95 -0.06 6.28
N HIS A 22 -9.49 1.13 6.55
CA HIS A 22 -10.49 1.36 7.58
C HIS A 22 -11.88 1.54 6.96
N ASP A 23 -12.92 1.28 7.74
CA ASP A 23 -14.28 1.68 7.37
C ASP A 23 -14.53 3.18 7.62
N SER A 24 -15.75 3.65 7.31
CA SER A 24 -16.13 5.06 7.48
C SER A 24 -16.10 5.56 8.93
N ASN A 25 -16.09 4.65 9.91
CA ASN A 25 -15.99 4.98 11.33
C ASN A 25 -14.55 4.95 11.84
N GLY A 26 -13.58 4.66 10.96
CA GLY A 26 -12.17 4.51 11.32
C GLY A 26 -11.84 3.15 11.94
N THR A 27 -12.70 2.14 11.78
CA THR A 27 -12.43 0.78 12.27
C THR A 27 -11.56 0.03 11.27
N PRO A 28 -10.42 -0.57 11.68
CA PRO A 28 -9.61 -1.43 10.81
C PRO A 28 -10.45 -2.56 10.24
N LYS A 29 -10.46 -2.71 8.91
CA LYS A 29 -11.25 -3.76 8.23
C LYS A 29 -10.37 -4.73 7.45
N LYS A 30 -9.40 -4.22 6.69
CA LYS A 30 -8.51 -5.06 5.88
C LYS A 30 -7.05 -4.67 6.05
N LEU A 31 -6.18 -5.67 6.10
CA LEU A 31 -4.75 -5.51 5.95
C LEU A 31 -4.40 -5.74 4.48
N ILE A 32 -3.71 -4.80 3.84
CA ILE A 32 -3.26 -4.93 2.45
C ILE A 32 -1.74 -5.06 2.43
N VAL A 33 -1.24 -6.04 1.67
CA VAL A 33 0.20 -6.35 1.58
C VAL A 33 0.60 -6.50 0.11
N GLY A 34 1.54 -5.68 -0.34
CA GLY A 34 2.20 -5.81 -1.64
C GLY A 34 3.16 -6.99 -1.67
N ALA A 35 3.18 -7.70 -2.80
CA ALA A 35 4.05 -8.84 -3.00
C ALA A 35 4.55 -8.93 -4.45
N PHE A 36 5.73 -9.52 -4.59
CA PHE A 36 6.29 -9.84 -5.90
C PHE A 36 5.69 -11.15 -6.45
N SER A 37 5.48 -11.23 -7.76
CA SER A 37 5.37 -12.54 -8.44
C SER A 37 5.67 -12.46 -9.94
N ASN A 38 6.12 -13.60 -10.48
CA ASN A 38 6.48 -13.74 -11.89
C ASN A 38 5.28 -13.86 -12.85
N ILE A 39 4.04 -14.03 -12.32
CA ILE A 39 2.82 -14.20 -13.13
C ILE A 39 1.94 -12.94 -13.05
N THR A 40 1.53 -12.56 -11.84
CA THR A 40 0.91 -11.25 -11.52
C THR A 40 1.58 -10.72 -10.26
N ALA A 41 1.66 -9.41 -10.07
CA ALA A 41 2.16 -8.82 -8.82
C ALA A 41 0.96 -8.43 -7.94
N PRO A 42 0.55 -9.28 -6.98
CA PRO A 42 -0.67 -9.07 -6.24
C PRO A 42 -0.48 -8.08 -5.08
N LEU A 43 -1.52 -7.30 -4.84
CA LEU A 43 -1.84 -6.74 -3.54
C LEU A 43 -2.75 -7.75 -2.83
N TRP A 44 -2.23 -8.45 -1.83
CA TRP A 44 -3.03 -9.34 -0.99
C TRP A 44 -3.86 -8.52 -0.01
N SER A 45 -5.09 -8.97 0.27
CA SER A 45 -5.83 -8.50 1.45
C SER A 45 -6.19 -9.64 2.39
N PHE A 46 -6.34 -9.28 3.64
CA PHE A 46 -6.84 -10.12 4.72
C PHE A 46 -7.88 -9.33 5.49
N ASP A 47 -8.93 -9.99 5.95
CA ASP A 47 -9.86 -9.38 6.89
C ASP A 47 -9.20 -9.34 8.28
N ILE A 48 -9.27 -8.18 8.94
CA ILE A 48 -8.78 -7.99 10.31
C ILE A 48 -9.93 -8.31 11.25
N VAL A 49 -9.88 -9.48 11.90
CA VAL A 49 -10.95 -9.94 12.82
C VAL A 49 -10.61 -9.72 14.29
N GLY A 50 -9.36 -9.36 14.59
CA GLY A 50 -8.90 -8.99 15.91
C GLY A 50 -7.40 -8.75 15.98
N PRO A 51 -6.86 -8.39 17.15
CA PRO A 51 -5.42 -8.24 17.35
C PRO A 51 -4.68 -9.52 16.93
N CYS A 52 -3.75 -9.38 15.99
CA CYS A 52 -2.95 -10.48 15.43
C CYS A 52 -3.76 -11.61 14.75
N GLN A 53 -5.05 -11.39 14.47
CA GLN A 53 -5.94 -12.38 13.84
C GLN A 53 -6.40 -11.88 12.47
N LEU A 54 -6.02 -12.64 11.44
CA LEU A 54 -6.29 -12.36 10.04
C LEU A 54 -7.01 -13.54 9.40
N GLU A 55 -8.01 -13.26 8.58
CA GLU A 55 -8.78 -14.27 7.83
C GLU A 55 -8.90 -13.89 6.35
N ASN A 56 -9.48 -14.79 5.55
CA ASN A 56 -9.90 -14.54 4.17
C ASN A 56 -8.84 -13.91 3.25
N LYS A 57 -7.65 -14.52 3.20
CA LYS A 57 -6.59 -14.14 2.25
C LYS A 57 -7.14 -14.15 0.83
N GLN A 58 -7.10 -13.02 0.16
CA GLN A 58 -7.58 -12.86 -1.20
C GLN A 58 -6.75 -11.83 -1.97
N VAL A 59 -6.81 -11.88 -3.30
CA VAL A 59 -6.22 -10.84 -4.13
C VAL A 59 -7.13 -9.61 -4.08
N TRP A 60 -6.63 -8.50 -3.53
CA TRP A 60 -7.34 -7.22 -3.49
C TRP A 60 -7.19 -6.47 -4.81
N GLY A 61 -5.96 -6.45 -5.36
CA GLY A 61 -5.66 -5.85 -6.64
C GLY A 61 -4.43 -6.48 -7.27
N ASN A 62 -4.17 -6.17 -8.54
CA ASN A 62 -3.00 -6.68 -9.26
C ASN A 62 -2.33 -5.60 -10.08
N LEU A 63 -1.01 -5.64 -10.08
CA LEU A 63 -0.17 -5.02 -11.09
C LEU A 63 0.28 -6.05 -12.15
N PRO A 64 0.77 -5.58 -13.32
CA PRO A 64 1.34 -6.46 -14.34
C PRO A 64 2.41 -7.42 -13.79
N ALA A 65 2.63 -8.53 -14.51
CA ALA A 65 3.64 -9.52 -14.17
C ALA A 65 5.01 -8.86 -13.91
N LYS A 66 5.75 -9.37 -12.92
CA LYS A 66 7.09 -8.88 -12.53
C LYS A 66 7.15 -7.46 -11.99
N SER A 67 6.01 -6.81 -11.74
CA SER A 67 6.01 -5.54 -11.01
C SER A 67 6.57 -5.76 -9.61
N ASN A 68 7.46 -4.86 -9.18
CA ASN A 68 8.09 -4.92 -7.87
C ASN A 68 7.41 -3.92 -6.93
N ILE A 69 6.29 -4.33 -6.33
CA ILE A 69 5.56 -3.51 -5.36
C ILE A 69 6.44 -3.26 -4.15
N ASP A 70 6.62 -1.98 -3.80
CA ASP A 70 7.37 -1.56 -2.63
C ASP A 70 6.41 -0.86 -1.66
N GLY A 71 6.61 0.39 -1.29
CA GLY A 71 5.72 1.13 -0.40
C GLY A 71 4.34 1.48 -0.95
N ILE A 72 3.36 1.52 -0.05
CA ILE A 72 1.94 1.77 -0.33
C ILE A 72 1.33 2.65 0.76
N ASP A 73 0.40 3.53 0.40
CA ASP A 73 -0.36 4.34 1.37
C ASP A 73 -1.72 4.76 0.78
N PHE A 74 -2.68 5.09 1.64
CA PHE A 74 -4.00 5.54 1.26
C PHE A 74 -4.12 7.07 1.27
N ASP A 75 -4.89 7.62 0.34
CA ASP A 75 -5.44 8.97 0.50
C ASP A 75 -6.77 8.96 1.28
N GLU A 76 -7.27 10.14 1.65
CA GLU A 76 -8.51 10.31 2.42
C GLU A 76 -9.78 9.88 1.66
N LYS A 77 -9.68 9.60 0.35
CA LYS A 77 -10.78 9.03 -0.46
C LYS A 77 -10.71 7.51 -0.51
N GLY A 78 -9.70 6.90 0.10
CA GLY A 78 -9.48 5.46 0.11
C GLY A 78 -8.81 4.96 -1.16
N ASN A 79 -8.25 5.83 -2.00
CA ASN A 79 -7.44 5.36 -3.13
C ASN A 79 -6.10 4.86 -2.61
N LEU A 80 -5.68 3.68 -3.05
CA LEU A 80 -4.37 3.13 -2.69
C LEU A 80 -3.33 3.59 -3.71
N ILE A 81 -2.31 4.31 -3.23
CA ILE A 81 -1.16 4.70 -4.03
C ILE A 81 -0.04 3.69 -3.76
N VAL A 82 0.57 3.20 -4.84
CA VAL A 82 1.55 2.12 -4.81
C VAL A 82 2.79 2.55 -5.57
N THR A 83 3.95 2.45 -4.92
CA THR A 83 5.24 2.52 -5.63
C THR A 83 5.57 1.18 -6.25
N GLU A 84 6.16 1.26 -7.44
CA GLU A 84 6.75 0.12 -8.12
C GLU A 84 8.23 0.43 -8.37
N HIS A 85 9.11 -0.38 -7.79
CA HIS A 85 10.55 -0.22 -7.91
C HIS A 85 11.05 -0.85 -9.22
N GLY A 86 11.29 0.00 -10.22
CA GLY A 86 11.88 -0.36 -11.51
C GLY A 86 11.17 0.27 -12.72
N SER A 87 9.90 0.64 -12.61
CA SER A 87 9.05 1.11 -13.74
C SER A 87 8.97 2.63 -13.87
N SER A 88 9.43 3.40 -12.89
CA SER A 88 9.21 4.85 -12.78
C SER A 88 7.74 5.27 -12.65
N MET A 89 6.87 4.41 -12.10
CA MET A 89 5.45 4.69 -11.95
C MET A 89 5.00 4.64 -10.49
N LEU A 90 4.05 5.52 -10.17
CA LEU A 90 3.06 5.27 -9.11
C LEU A 90 1.82 4.67 -9.75
N PHE A 91 1.29 3.62 -9.15
CA PHE A 91 -0.01 3.06 -9.49
C PHE A 91 -1.04 3.48 -8.48
N VAL A 92 -2.26 3.76 -8.95
CA VAL A 92 -3.37 4.20 -8.12
C VAL A 92 -4.51 3.22 -8.30
N PHE A 93 -5.05 2.73 -7.19
CA PHE A 93 -6.22 1.86 -7.17
C PHE A 93 -7.38 2.58 -6.48
N ASP A 94 -8.57 2.33 -6.98
CA ASP A 94 -9.80 2.75 -6.29
C ASP A 94 -9.98 1.96 -4.97
N PRO A 95 -10.85 2.41 -4.05
CA PRO A 95 -11.02 1.78 -2.74
C PRO A 95 -11.42 0.31 -2.75
N ASN A 96 -11.95 -0.18 -3.87
CA ASN A 96 -12.39 -1.56 -4.05
C ASN A 96 -11.30 -2.48 -4.64
N GLY A 97 -10.12 -1.95 -4.96
CA GLY A 97 -9.03 -2.72 -5.56
C GLY A 97 -9.25 -3.04 -7.04
N GLY A 98 -8.81 -4.22 -7.48
CA GLY A 98 -8.86 -4.66 -8.87
C GLY A 98 -7.62 -4.25 -9.68
N ALA A 99 -7.83 -3.59 -10.82
CA ALA A 99 -6.76 -3.06 -11.66
C ALA A 99 -6.49 -1.58 -11.29
N PRO A 100 -5.26 -1.07 -11.50
CA PRO A 100 -4.98 0.34 -11.26
C PRO A 100 -5.82 1.22 -12.19
N THR A 101 -6.44 2.26 -11.64
CA THR A 101 -7.29 3.22 -12.36
C THR A 101 -6.50 4.42 -12.87
N CYS A 102 -5.31 4.66 -12.32
CA CYS A 102 -4.40 5.70 -12.78
C CYS A 102 -2.93 5.27 -12.62
N GLN A 103 -2.06 5.86 -13.45
CA GLN A 103 -0.61 5.74 -13.37
C GLN A 103 0.00 7.13 -13.45
N LEU A 104 0.95 7.42 -12.56
CA LEU A 104 1.71 8.67 -12.58
C LEU A 104 3.18 8.39 -12.81
N LYS A 105 3.75 9.03 -13.83
CA LYS A 105 5.17 8.90 -14.14
C LYS A 105 6.03 9.73 -13.19
N LEU A 106 7.07 9.11 -12.66
CA LEU A 106 8.07 9.70 -11.81
C LEU A 106 9.37 10.00 -12.59
N PRO A 107 10.18 10.98 -12.15
CA PRO A 107 11.50 11.26 -12.73
C PRO A 107 12.59 10.28 -12.27
N THR A 108 12.25 9.14 -11.67
CA THR A 108 13.18 8.07 -11.24
C THR A 108 12.52 6.72 -11.43
N THR A 109 13.31 5.68 -11.71
CA THR A 109 12.86 4.28 -11.71
C THR A 109 13.02 3.61 -10.35
N ARG A 110 13.69 4.25 -9.39
CA ARG A 110 14.07 3.64 -8.09
C ARG A 110 13.18 4.12 -6.94
N ALA A 111 11.90 4.40 -7.20
CA ALA A 111 10.95 4.75 -6.14
C ALA A 111 10.70 3.54 -5.23
N THR A 112 10.78 3.73 -3.91
CA THR A 112 10.72 2.65 -2.91
C THR A 112 9.60 2.82 -1.89
N ASN A 113 9.28 4.03 -1.46
CA ASN A 113 8.24 4.21 -0.44
C ASN A 113 7.60 5.59 -0.51
N ILE A 114 6.42 5.73 0.06
CA ILE A 114 5.64 6.97 0.09
C ILE A 114 5.10 7.27 1.47
N GLN A 115 4.88 8.55 1.75
CA GLN A 115 4.19 8.99 2.95
C GLN A 115 3.58 10.36 2.72
N PHE A 116 2.32 10.54 3.12
CA PHE A 116 1.71 11.86 3.16
C PHE A 116 2.21 12.68 4.35
N ARG A 117 2.38 13.98 4.14
CA ARG A 117 2.48 14.94 5.25
C ARG A 117 1.16 14.94 6.03
N PRO A 118 1.18 14.92 7.38
CA PRO A 118 -0.02 15.00 8.20
C PRO A 118 -0.96 16.15 7.81
N ASN A 119 -2.25 15.86 7.75
CA ASN A 119 -3.32 16.78 7.35
C ASN A 119 -3.02 17.60 6.07
N SER A 120 -2.38 16.97 5.08
CA SER A 120 -1.98 17.62 3.83
C SER A 120 -2.10 16.64 2.65
N ASN A 121 -2.17 17.20 1.45
CA ASN A 121 -2.07 16.50 0.18
C ASN A 121 -0.63 16.47 -0.37
N GLU A 122 0.36 16.88 0.40
CA GLU A 122 1.77 16.72 0.02
C GLU A 122 2.20 15.27 0.22
N LEU A 123 2.56 14.60 -0.88
CA LEU A 123 3.04 13.22 -0.90
C LEU A 123 4.56 13.21 -1.08
N TYR A 124 5.26 12.65 -0.11
CA TYR A 124 6.70 12.40 -0.18
C TYR A 124 6.94 11.01 -0.76
N ILE A 125 7.97 10.89 -1.60
CA ILE A 125 8.35 9.64 -2.25
C ILE A 125 9.86 9.47 -2.08
N THR A 126 10.27 8.31 -1.58
CA THR A 126 11.68 7.93 -1.43
C THR A 126 12.15 7.10 -2.62
N GLY A 127 13.45 7.17 -2.88
CA GLY A 127 14.15 6.43 -3.92
C GLY A 127 15.61 6.89 -3.96
N ASP A 128 16.11 7.25 -5.13
CA ASP A 128 17.46 7.84 -5.29
C ASP A 128 17.63 9.21 -4.63
N ALA A 129 16.51 9.89 -4.45
CA ALA A 129 16.39 11.17 -3.80
C ALA A 129 15.02 11.22 -3.12
N LEU A 130 14.82 12.21 -2.26
CA LEU A 130 13.51 12.53 -1.73
C LEU A 130 12.76 13.39 -2.76
N LEU A 131 11.70 12.83 -3.33
CA LEU A 131 10.78 13.54 -4.20
C LEU A 131 9.55 13.99 -3.42
N LYS A 132 8.85 14.99 -3.95
CA LYS A 132 7.53 15.38 -3.47
C LYS A 132 6.61 15.74 -4.62
N LEU A 133 5.33 15.51 -4.44
CA LEU A 133 4.29 16.01 -5.34
C LEU A 133 3.07 16.50 -4.55
N GLN A 134 2.28 17.36 -5.18
CA GLN A 134 0.97 17.76 -4.66
C GLN A 134 -0.08 16.77 -5.17
N TRP A 135 -0.58 15.93 -4.28
CA TRP A 135 -1.65 14.99 -4.55
C TRP A 135 -3.01 15.70 -4.63
N LYS A 136 -3.99 15.03 -5.23
CA LYS A 136 -5.34 15.59 -5.39
C LYS A 136 -6.10 15.69 -4.06
N TYR A 137 -5.88 14.74 -3.17
CA TYR A 137 -6.57 14.63 -1.88
C TYR A 137 -5.55 14.58 -0.75
N LYS A 138 -5.98 14.80 0.50
CA LYS A 138 -5.09 14.62 1.65
C LYS A 138 -4.74 13.15 1.82
N GLY A 139 -3.65 12.87 2.52
CA GLY A 139 -3.37 11.52 3.01
C GLY A 139 -4.45 11.02 3.97
N MET A 140 -4.64 9.70 4.01
CA MET A 140 -5.37 9.06 5.08
C MET A 140 -4.66 9.34 6.41
N LYS A 141 -5.43 9.67 7.46
CA LYS A 141 -4.85 9.92 8.78
C LYS A 141 -4.15 8.67 9.30
N GLN A 142 -2.91 8.81 9.71
CA GLN A 142 -2.15 7.75 10.36
C GLN A 142 -2.50 7.65 11.84
N TYR A 143 -2.22 6.50 12.46
CA TYR A 143 -2.56 6.24 13.87
C TYR A 143 -2.02 7.31 14.84
N TRP A 144 -0.81 7.83 14.62
CA TRP A 144 -0.23 8.88 15.46
C TRP A 144 -0.88 10.27 15.29
N GLU A 145 -1.72 10.47 14.27
CA GLU A 145 -2.46 11.74 14.06
C GLU A 145 -3.80 11.75 14.82
N ILE A 146 -4.21 10.60 15.35
CA ILE A 146 -5.47 10.41 16.07
C ILE A 146 -5.28 10.02 17.53
N ALA A 147 -4.04 9.73 17.95
CA ALA A 147 -3.66 9.35 19.31
C ALA A 147 -3.32 10.56 20.18
#